data_AF-A0A845C865-F1
#
_entry.id   AF-A0A845C865-F1
#
_cell.length_a   1.000
_cell.length_b   1.000
_cell.length_c   1.000
_cell.angle_alpha   90.00
_cell.angle_beta   90.00
_cell.angle_gamma   90.00
#
_symmetry.space_group_name_H-M   'P 1'
#
loop_
_entity.id
_entity.type
_entity.pdbx_description
1 polymer ?
#
loop_
_entity_poly.entity_id
_entity_poly.type
_entity_poly.pdbx_seq_one_letter_code
_entity_poly.pdbx_strand_id
1 'polypeptide(L)'
;MPNGGSDCCGTCWFNRSNGGKRGSTNFNRTIPSFCEIRDLAIPNPFYTYCANHPHHRPNRDTIPIGPVYVGDADGVRELWQPSPDTEDIRQHLLDIVRSPKEHTDSYPFFSSPPHMKAIRQLVDFNDPRVVDALEALVE
;
A
#
# COMPACT_ATOMS: atom_id res chain seq x y z
N MET A 1 23.41 -1.17 -1.72
CA MET A 1 22.81 0.17 -1.45
C MET A 1 21.99 0.03 -0.17
N PRO A 2 22.27 0.76 0.92
CA PRO A 2 21.79 0.38 2.25
C PRO A 2 20.36 0.86 2.56
N ASN A 3 19.58 1.19 1.54
CA ASN A 3 18.25 1.76 1.73
C ASN A 3 17.27 0.76 1.10
N GLY A 4 16.24 0.36 1.84
CA GLY A 4 15.26 -0.65 1.41
C GLY A 4 14.39 -0.27 0.19
N GLY A 5 14.78 0.69 -0.64
CA GLY A 5 14.00 1.17 -1.77
C GLY A 5 13.30 2.51 -1.50
N SER A 6 12.86 3.15 -2.57
CA SER A 6 12.24 4.48 -2.52
C SER A 6 10.78 4.45 -2.04
N ASP A 7 10.15 3.26 -2.03
CA ASP A 7 8.75 3.03 -1.69
C ASP A 7 8.50 2.59 -0.24
N CYS A 8 9.43 2.92 0.66
CA CYS A 8 9.36 2.54 2.07
C CYS A 8 8.47 3.48 2.90
N CYS A 9 8.04 3.02 4.08
CA CYS A 9 7.25 3.82 5.00
C CYS A 9 7.98 5.08 5.51
N GLY A 10 9.31 5.14 5.44
CA GLY A 10 10.11 6.30 5.81
C GLY A 10 9.81 7.53 4.95
N THR A 11 9.41 7.33 3.69
CA THR A 11 9.08 8.38 2.71
C THR A 11 7.58 8.50 2.43
N CYS A 12 6.76 7.71 3.15
CA CYS A 12 5.31 7.70 3.01
C CYS A 12 4.66 8.89 3.75
N TRP A 13 3.69 9.57 3.13
CA TRP A 13 2.95 10.66 3.78
C TRP A 13 2.07 10.21 4.96
N PHE A 14 1.81 8.91 5.11
CA PHE A 14 1.02 8.37 6.23
C PHE A 14 1.90 8.00 7.43
N ASN A 15 3.22 8.12 7.30
CA ASN A 15 4.10 8.01 8.44
C ASN A 15 4.14 9.35 9.18
N ARG A 16 3.72 9.35 10.44
CA ARG A 16 3.71 10.53 11.32
C ARG A 16 5.06 11.25 11.33
N SER A 17 6.17 10.51 11.35
CA SER A 17 7.52 11.11 11.38
C SER A 17 7.93 11.78 10.07
N ASN A 18 7.18 11.58 8.99
CA ASN A 18 7.38 12.22 7.68
C ASN A 18 6.39 13.39 7.44
N GLY A 19 5.51 13.69 8.40
CA GLY A 19 4.73 14.95 8.44
C GLY A 19 3.84 15.19 7.23
N GLY A 20 3.29 14.14 6.60
CA GLY A 20 2.35 14.28 5.49
C GLY A 20 2.95 14.55 4.11
N LYS A 21 4.28 14.53 3.94
CA LYS A 21 4.95 14.91 2.68
C LYS A 21 5.30 13.70 1.81
N ARG A 22 4.84 13.69 0.54
CA ARG A 22 5.20 12.65 -0.46
C ARG A 22 6.72 12.61 -0.68
N GLY A 23 7.34 11.43 -0.51
CA GLY A 23 8.74 11.22 -0.92
C GLY A 23 9.77 12.03 -0.14
N SER A 24 9.39 12.64 0.98
CA SER A 24 10.26 13.53 1.75
C SER A 24 11.35 12.74 2.48
N THR A 25 12.58 13.22 2.38
CA THR A 25 13.73 12.75 3.17
C THR A 25 13.85 13.50 4.49
N ASN A 26 12.97 14.48 4.77
CA ASN A 26 12.92 15.25 6.01
C ASN A 26 12.27 14.46 7.16
N PHE A 27 12.65 13.19 7.25
CA PHE A 27 12.24 12.26 8.29
C PHE A 27 12.69 12.81 9.65
N ASN A 28 11.72 13.13 10.51
CA ASN A 28 12.04 13.60 11.85
C ASN A 28 12.32 12.42 12.77
N ARG A 29 13.60 12.22 13.11
CA ARG A 29 14.06 11.12 13.98
C ARG A 29 13.60 11.25 15.44
N THR A 30 13.11 12.41 15.87
CA THR A 30 12.58 12.60 17.23
C THR A 30 11.12 12.18 17.36
N ILE A 31 10.41 12.00 16.23
CA ILE A 31 9.03 11.55 16.21
C ILE A 31 9.04 10.05 15.89
N PRO A 32 8.44 9.18 16.74
CA PRO A 32 8.31 7.76 16.43
C PRO A 32 7.58 7.54 15.11
N SER A 33 8.08 6.61 14.29
CA SER A 33 7.40 6.23 13.05
C SER A 33 6.11 5.47 13.34
N PHE A 34 5.05 5.90 12.68
CA PHE A 34 3.70 5.42 12.93
C PHE A 34 2.84 5.59 11.68
N CYS A 35 2.20 4.52 11.21
CA CYS A 35 1.26 4.55 10.09
C CYS A 35 -0.12 4.98 10.58
N GLU A 36 -0.54 6.20 10.20
CA GLU A 36 -1.80 6.77 10.67
C GLU A 36 -3.04 6.04 10.14
N ILE A 37 -2.98 5.47 8.94
CA ILE A 37 -4.12 4.77 8.32
C ILE A 37 -4.26 3.31 8.76
N ARG A 38 -3.25 2.76 9.45
CA ARG A 38 -3.24 1.37 9.96
C ARG A 38 -3.14 1.29 11.47
N ASP A 39 -3.07 2.44 12.15
CA ASP A 39 -2.82 2.53 13.58
C ASP A 39 -1.60 1.68 14.03
N LEU A 40 -0.52 1.73 13.23
CA LEU A 40 0.60 0.78 13.36
C LEU A 40 1.92 1.50 13.68
N ALA A 41 2.53 1.18 14.81
CA ALA A 41 3.89 1.62 15.14
C ALA A 41 4.91 0.92 14.22
N ILE A 42 5.86 1.66 13.63
CA ILE A 42 6.79 1.13 12.62
C ILE A 42 8.23 1.16 13.17
N PRO A 43 8.82 0.01 13.55
CA PRO A 43 10.17 -0.02 14.11
C PRO A 43 11.26 0.40 13.11
N ASN A 44 11.15 -0.04 11.86
CA ASN A 44 12.13 0.24 10.82
C ASN A 44 11.47 0.79 9.55
N PRO A 45 11.19 2.10 9.50
CA PRO A 45 10.37 2.69 8.43
C PRO A 45 11.04 2.62 7.05
N PHE A 46 12.37 2.55 6.99
CA PHE A 46 13.12 2.43 5.72
C PHE A 46 13.15 1.01 5.16
N TYR A 47 12.62 0.05 5.92
CA TYR A 47 12.50 -1.37 5.55
C TYR A 47 11.07 -1.89 5.77
N THR A 48 10.08 -1.01 5.75
CA THR A 48 8.66 -1.37 5.86
C THR A 48 7.91 -0.87 4.62
N TYR A 49 6.99 -1.68 4.08
CA TYR A 49 6.33 -1.41 2.79
C TYR A 49 4.86 -1.79 2.80
N CYS A 50 4.04 -1.05 2.05
CA CYS A 50 2.66 -1.42 1.75
C CYS A 50 2.21 -0.78 0.43
N ALA A 51 1.03 -1.18 -0.05
CA ALA A 51 0.50 -0.65 -1.31
C ALA A 51 -0.04 0.79 -1.21
N ASN A 52 -0.17 1.37 -0.02
CA ASN A 52 -0.62 2.76 0.15
C ASN A 52 0.50 3.81 -0.05
N HIS A 53 1.74 3.39 -0.31
CA HIS A 53 2.83 4.34 -0.54
C HIS A 53 2.49 5.27 -1.73
N PRO A 54 2.83 6.56 -1.68
CA PRO A 54 2.64 7.52 -2.78
C PRO A 54 3.14 7.11 -4.17
N HIS A 55 4.07 6.16 -4.26
CA HIS A 55 4.53 5.61 -5.54
C HIS A 55 3.51 4.65 -6.16
N HIS A 56 2.73 3.96 -5.31
CA HIS A 56 1.69 3.03 -5.73
C HIS A 56 0.30 3.69 -5.77
N ARG A 57 0.08 4.72 -4.94
CA ARG A 57 -1.21 5.43 -4.80
C ARG A 57 -1.01 6.96 -4.77
N PRO A 58 -0.78 7.62 -5.92
CA PRO A 58 -0.49 9.06 -5.98
C PRO A 58 -1.64 9.96 -5.47
N ASN A 59 -2.87 9.45 -5.44
CA ASN A 59 -4.06 10.20 -4.98
C ASN A 59 -4.27 10.19 -3.45
N ARG A 60 -3.28 9.74 -2.66
CA ARG A 60 -3.35 9.69 -1.18
C ARG A 60 -4.56 8.92 -0.66
N ASP A 61 -4.67 7.68 -1.11
CA ASP A 61 -5.70 6.76 -0.63
C ASP A 61 -5.51 6.39 0.85
N THR A 62 -6.48 6.80 1.67
CA THR A 62 -6.48 6.60 3.13
C THR A 62 -6.97 5.23 3.56
N ILE A 63 -7.57 4.44 2.66
CA ILE A 63 -8.07 3.11 2.98
C ILE A 63 -6.94 2.09 2.81
N PRO A 64 -6.63 1.25 3.82
CA PRO A 64 -5.57 0.26 3.73
C PRO A 64 -5.75 -0.73 2.56
N ILE A 65 -4.74 -0.79 1.69
CA ILE A 65 -4.65 -1.76 0.59
C ILE A 65 -3.42 -2.64 0.83
N GLY A 66 -3.66 -3.94 0.78
CA GLY A 66 -2.67 -4.98 0.92
C GLY A 66 -2.05 -5.06 2.31
N PRO A 67 -1.31 -6.15 2.55
CA PRO A 67 -0.60 -6.35 3.80
C PRO A 67 0.59 -5.38 3.93
N VAL A 68 1.15 -5.34 5.12
CA VAL A 68 2.42 -4.67 5.39
C VAL A 68 3.54 -5.71 5.35
N TYR A 69 4.60 -5.38 4.62
CA TYR A 69 5.80 -6.19 4.54
C TYR A 69 6.95 -5.50 5.28
N VAL A 70 7.83 -6.30 5.87
CA VAL A 70 9.14 -5.86 6.34
C VAL A 70 10.20 -6.47 5.44
N GLY A 71 11.26 -5.74 5.15
CA GLY A 71 12.38 -6.25 4.36
C GLY A 71 13.69 -6.22 5.12
N ASP A 72 14.70 -6.83 4.50
CA ASP A 72 16.08 -6.81 4.97
C ASP A 72 17.01 -6.13 3.96
N ALA A 73 18.31 -6.14 4.25
CA ALA A 73 19.34 -5.57 3.38
C ALA A 73 19.55 -6.39 2.09
N ASP A 74 19.12 -7.65 2.07
CA ASP A 74 19.23 -8.55 0.92
C ASP A 74 18.05 -8.38 -0.06
N GLY A 75 17.05 -7.59 0.33
CA GLY A 75 15.90 -7.22 -0.50
C GLY A 75 14.75 -8.21 -0.42
N VAL A 76 14.83 -9.22 0.46
CA VAL A 76 13.73 -10.13 0.74
C VAL A 76 12.69 -9.37 1.56
N ARG A 77 11.41 -9.51 1.20
CA ARG A 77 10.28 -8.89 1.90
C ARG A 77 9.39 -9.99 2.48
N GLU A 78 9.20 -9.97 3.79
CA GLU A 78 8.36 -10.90 4.53
C GLU A 78 7.07 -10.23 4.97
N LEU A 79 5.99 -11.01 5.02
CA LEU A 79 4.71 -10.55 5.54
C LEU A 79 4.85 -10.21 7.03
N TRP A 80 4.50 -8.98 7.41
CA TRP A 80 4.53 -8.56 8.80
C TRP A 80 3.13 -8.37 9.40
N GLN A 81 2.24 -7.70 8.68
CA GLN A 81 0.85 -7.53 9.09
C GLN A 81 -0.07 -7.89 7.92
N PRO A 82 -1.11 -8.72 8.16
CA PRO A 82 -2.12 -8.98 7.13
C PRO A 82 -2.87 -7.69 6.79
N SER A 83 -3.54 -7.70 5.65
CA SER A 83 -4.50 -6.64 5.33
C SER A 83 -5.64 -6.65 6.36
N PRO A 84 -6.07 -5.50 6.88
CA PRO A 84 -7.26 -5.44 7.70
C PRO A 84 -8.47 -5.82 6.84
N ASP A 85 -9.29 -6.74 7.34
CA ASP A 85 -10.48 -7.25 6.67
C ASP A 85 -11.73 -6.61 7.30
N THR A 86 -12.21 -5.53 6.68
CA THR A 86 -13.44 -4.84 7.07
C THR A 86 -14.31 -4.60 5.85
N GLU A 87 -15.62 -4.42 6.05
CA GLU A 87 -16.54 -4.17 4.95
C GLU A 87 -16.22 -2.88 4.18
N ASP A 88 -15.82 -1.81 4.88
CA ASP A 88 -15.38 -0.56 4.24
C ASP A 88 -14.17 -0.79 3.31
N ILE A 89 -13.23 -1.64 3.73
CA ILE A 89 -12.07 -2.00 2.90
C ILE A 89 -12.55 -2.84 1.71
N ARG A 90 -13.36 -3.88 1.93
CA ARG A 90 -13.91 -4.72 0.85
C ARG A 90 -14.62 -3.89 -0.21
N GLN A 91 -15.50 -2.97 0.20
CA GLN A 91 -16.23 -2.10 -0.70
C GLN A 91 -15.28 -1.19 -1.51
N HIS A 92 -14.30 -0.58 -0.84
CA HIS A 92 -13.30 0.25 -1.52
C HIS A 92 -12.46 -0.54 -2.54
N LEU A 93 -12.10 -1.79 -2.24
CA LEU A 93 -11.39 -2.66 -3.18
C LEU A 93 -12.26 -2.98 -4.40
N LEU A 94 -13.55 -3.27 -4.20
CA LEU A 94 -14.50 -3.50 -5.30
C LEU A 94 -14.61 -2.25 -6.19
N ASP A 95 -14.62 -1.05 -5.62
CA ASP A 95 -14.66 0.20 -6.38
C ASP A 95 -13.38 0.40 -7.21
N ILE A 96 -12.21 0.01 -6.67
CA ILE A 96 -10.95 0.00 -7.42
C ILE A 96 -11.01 -0.99 -8.59
N VAL A 97 -11.60 -2.17 -8.40
CA VAL A 97 -11.74 -3.19 -9.45
C VAL A 97 -12.67 -2.71 -10.55
N ARG A 98 -13.83 -2.13 -10.20
CA ARG A 98 -14.86 -1.66 -11.15
C ARG A 98 -14.46 -0.40 -11.92
N SER A 99 -13.54 0.39 -11.38
CA SER A 99 -13.06 1.62 -12.01
C SER A 99 -11.53 1.61 -12.14
N PRO A 100 -10.97 0.71 -12.97
CA PRO A 100 -9.54 0.64 -13.17
C PRO A 100 -9.10 1.90 -13.91
N LYS A 101 -8.55 2.86 -13.17
CA LYS A 101 -7.90 4.04 -13.78
C LYS A 101 -6.65 3.58 -14.50
N GLU A 102 -6.38 4.17 -15.67
CA GLU A 102 -5.08 4.00 -16.33
C GLU A 102 -3.96 4.40 -15.37
N HIS A 103 -3.01 3.48 -15.16
CA HIS A 103 -1.86 3.75 -14.33
C HIS A 103 -0.87 4.58 -15.18
N THR A 104 -0.84 5.89 -14.96
CA THR A 104 0.00 6.82 -15.73
C THR A 104 1.42 6.97 -15.20
N ASP A 105 1.74 6.39 -14.03
CA ASP A 105 3.05 6.52 -13.41
C ASP A 105 3.98 5.40 -13.90
N SER A 106 5.08 5.80 -14.55
CA SER A 106 6.06 4.93 -15.20
C SER A 106 7.06 4.28 -14.24
N TYR A 107 6.75 4.17 -12.94
CA TYR A 107 7.71 3.64 -11.96
C TYR A 107 8.02 2.18 -12.29
N PRO A 108 9.22 1.88 -12.81
CA PRO A 108 9.39 0.66 -13.56
C PRO A 108 9.79 -0.48 -12.61
N PHE A 109 9.33 -1.67 -12.97
CA PHE A 109 9.79 -3.01 -12.55
C PHE A 109 9.09 -3.75 -11.39
N PHE A 110 8.34 -3.12 -10.47
CA PHE A 110 7.79 -3.90 -9.32
C PHE A 110 6.39 -3.54 -8.81
N SER A 111 5.69 -2.55 -9.37
CA SER A 111 4.32 -2.21 -8.93
C SER A 111 3.28 -2.84 -9.84
N SER A 112 2.69 -3.95 -9.41
CA SER A 112 1.42 -4.43 -9.97
C SER A 112 0.38 -3.29 -9.90
N PRO A 113 -0.46 -3.09 -10.94
CA PRO A 113 -1.47 -2.05 -10.95
C PRO A 113 -2.38 -2.11 -9.71
N PRO A 114 -2.95 -0.97 -9.27
CA PRO A 114 -3.78 -0.94 -8.07
C PRO A 114 -4.97 -1.93 -8.10
N HIS A 115 -5.61 -2.12 -9.26
CA HIS A 115 -6.71 -3.09 -9.41
C HIS A 115 -6.24 -4.54 -9.21
N MET A 116 -5.05 -4.93 -9.69
CA MET A 116 -4.51 -6.27 -9.46
C MET A 116 -4.23 -6.53 -7.98
N LYS A 117 -3.75 -5.51 -7.25
CA LYS A 117 -3.58 -5.61 -5.79
C LYS A 117 -4.94 -5.76 -5.08
N ALA A 118 -5.96 -5.04 -5.55
CA ALA A 118 -7.30 -5.13 -4.99
C ALA A 118 -7.96 -6.49 -5.24
N ILE A 119 -7.86 -7.03 -6.47
CA ILE A 119 -8.35 -8.37 -6.81
C ILE A 119 -7.69 -9.41 -5.89
N ARG A 120 -6.36 -9.40 -5.78
CA ARG A 120 -5.64 -10.36 -4.93
C ARG A 120 -6.10 -10.29 -3.48
N GLN A 121 -6.26 -9.09 -2.94
CA GLN A 121 -6.73 -8.92 -1.57
C GLN A 121 -8.18 -9.39 -1.38
N LEU A 122 -9.08 -9.13 -2.33
CA LEU A 122 -10.46 -9.64 -2.29
C LEU A 122 -10.51 -11.18 -2.37
N VAL A 123 -9.61 -11.79 -3.14
CA VAL A 123 -9.44 -13.25 -3.17
C VAL A 123 -8.93 -13.77 -1.83
N ASP A 124 -7.92 -13.13 -1.23
CA ASP A 124 -7.41 -13.48 0.10
C ASP A 124 -8.51 -13.36 1.18
N PHE A 125 -9.46 -12.45 0.97
CA PHE A 125 -10.64 -12.22 1.81
C PHE A 125 -11.82 -13.17 1.53
N ASN A 126 -11.71 -14.06 0.55
CA ASN A 126 -12.80 -14.89 0.05
C ASN A 126 -14.08 -14.08 -0.27
N ASP A 127 -13.94 -12.88 -0.83
CA ASP A 127 -15.08 -12.05 -1.21
C ASP A 127 -15.67 -12.50 -2.56
N PRO A 128 -16.87 -13.10 -2.60
CA PRO A 128 -17.44 -13.59 -3.87
C PRO A 128 -17.76 -12.45 -4.85
N ARG A 129 -17.99 -11.22 -4.35
CA ARG A 129 -18.33 -10.05 -5.18
C ARG A 129 -17.21 -9.65 -6.14
N VAL A 130 -16.00 -10.17 -5.95
CA VAL A 130 -14.88 -9.97 -6.89
C VAL A 130 -15.18 -10.56 -8.25
N VAL A 131 -15.95 -11.66 -8.32
CA VAL A 131 -16.35 -12.28 -9.60
C VAL A 131 -17.28 -11.33 -10.35
N ASP A 132 -18.37 -10.91 -9.70
CA ASP A 132 -19.32 -9.95 -10.28
C ASP A 132 -18.63 -8.65 -10.74
N ALA A 133 -17.68 -8.15 -9.95
CA ALA A 133 -16.93 -6.94 -10.28
C ALA A 133 -16.01 -7.12 -11.49
N LEU A 134 -15.48 -8.32 -11.73
CA LEU A 134 -14.67 -8.64 -12.90
C LEU A 134 -15.54 -8.86 -14.15
N GLU A 135 -16.68 -9.54 -14.00
CA GLU A 135 -17.64 -9.77 -15.09
C GLU A 135 -18.15 -8.45 -15.66
N ALA A 136 -18.46 -7.48 -14.81
CA ALA A 136 -18.91 -6.14 -15.21
C ALA A 136 -17.88 -5.32 -16.03
N LEU A 137 -16.62 -5.75 -16.11
CA LEU A 137 -15.60 -5.10 -16.94
C LEU A 137 -15.56 -5.64 -18.38
N VAL A 138 -16.20 -6.77 -18.63
CA VAL A 138 -16.21 -7.45 -19.94
C VAL A 138 -17.46 -7.10 -20.76
N GLU A 139 -18.47 -6.51 -20.12
CA GLU A 139 -19.69 -5.98 -20.73
C GLU A 139 -19.50 -4.55 -21.26
#